data_AF-A0AAN4ZEG9-F1
#
_entry.id   AF-A0AAN4ZEG9-F1
#
_cell.length_a   1.000
_cell.length_b   1.000
_cell.length_c   1.000
_cell.angle_alpha   90.00
_cell.angle_beta   90.00
_cell.angle_gamma   90.00
#
_symmetry.space_group_name_H-M   'P 1'
#
loop_
_entity.id
_entity.type
_entity.pdbx_description
1 polymer ?
#
loop_
_entity_poly.entity_id
_entity_poly.type
_entity_poly.pdbx_seq_one_letter_code
_entity_poly.pdbx_strand_id
1 'polypeptide(L)'
;MFNGGDRPFSLLSGKLARLILGVFQKGLLLGMYSAPLLTALLTPVDNAPIKSQSDAVNLIKSGDYKLISDESRWFAQEMAFSSEKLFEELREATKNNPLIDPVSYQHALDLVGQGGNIYQAQTDEAATTEAAGKCYTFVYSEGDPFRSAHFLIRKNSSWLADLNREIMRNYAAIEQIYKRYFE
;
A
#
# COMPACT_ATOMS: atom_id res chain seq x y z
N MET A 1 -28.48 -26.59 -25.45
CA MET A 1 -29.49 -26.11 -26.41
C MET A 1 -30.87 -26.28 -25.78
N PHE A 2 -31.43 -25.21 -25.20
CA PHE A 2 -32.85 -25.19 -24.82
C PHE A 2 -33.64 -24.87 -26.09
N ASN A 3 -34.43 -25.83 -26.57
CA ASN A 3 -35.28 -25.67 -27.74
C ASN A 3 -36.19 -24.45 -27.58
N GLY A 4 -35.88 -23.38 -28.31
CA GLY A 4 -36.78 -22.27 -28.58
C GLY A 4 -38.00 -22.84 -29.30
N GLY A 5 -39.06 -23.08 -28.54
CA GLY A 5 -40.21 -23.81 -29.04
C GLY A 5 -41.01 -23.04 -30.08
N ASP A 6 -40.99 -23.52 -31.32
CA ASP A 6 -41.98 -23.16 -32.34
C ASP A 6 -43.15 -24.16 -32.35
N ARG A 7 -43.65 -24.51 -31.16
CA ARG A 7 -44.91 -25.26 -31.02
C ARG A 7 -45.92 -24.43 -30.22
N PRO A 8 -47.11 -24.16 -30.78
CA PRO A 8 -48.16 -23.45 -30.05
C PRO A 8 -48.74 -24.39 -28.98
N PHE A 9 -48.61 -24.00 -27.71
CA PHE A 9 -49.29 -24.69 -26.61
C PHE A 9 -50.78 -24.31 -26.62
N SER A 10 -51.66 -25.29 -26.79
CA SER A 10 -53.11 -25.09 -26.80
C SER A 10 -53.69 -24.91 -25.39
N LEU A 11 -53.05 -25.50 -24.38
CA LEU A 11 -53.49 -25.46 -22.98
C LEU A 11 -53.03 -24.19 -22.25
N LEU A 12 -53.92 -23.61 -21.43
CA LEU A 12 -53.69 -22.39 -20.66
C LEU A 12 -52.48 -22.51 -19.71
N SER A 13 -52.28 -23.69 -19.12
CA SER A 13 -51.16 -24.01 -18.24
C SER A 13 -49.81 -23.93 -18.94
N GLY A 14 -49.73 -24.37 -20.20
CA GLY A 14 -48.52 -24.28 -21.02
C GLY A 14 -48.16 -22.84 -21.37
N LYS A 15 -49.16 -21.97 -21.60
CA LYS A 15 -48.96 -20.53 -21.83
C LYS A 15 -48.44 -19.83 -20.57
N LEU A 16 -48.99 -20.15 -19.39
CA LEU A 16 -48.57 -19.57 -18.12
C LEU A 16 -47.13 -19.98 -17.75
N ALA A 17 -46.80 -21.27 -17.88
CA ALA A 17 -45.44 -21.77 -17.64
C ALA A 17 -44.41 -21.09 -18.55
N ARG A 18 -44.76 -20.84 -19.82
CA ARG A 18 -43.89 -20.15 -20.79
C ARG A 18 -43.67 -18.68 -20.45
N LEU A 19 -44.70 -18.01 -19.93
CA LEU A 19 -44.60 -16.63 -19.47
C LEU A 19 -43.69 -16.53 -18.25
N ILE A 20 -43.87 -17.40 -17.26
CA ILE A 20 -43.01 -17.47 -16.07
C ILE A 20 -41.57 -17.76 -16.48
N LEU A 21 -41.36 -18.77 -17.35
CA LEU A 21 -40.03 -19.11 -17.85
C LEU A 21 -39.41 -17.94 -18.61
N GLY A 22 -40.17 -17.27 -19.48
CA GLY A 22 -39.71 -16.11 -20.25
C GLY A 22 -39.31 -14.92 -19.37
N VAL A 23 -40.09 -14.62 -18.33
CA VAL A 23 -39.78 -13.57 -17.34
C VAL A 23 -38.51 -13.93 -16.57
N PHE A 24 -38.36 -15.18 -16.13
CA PHE A 24 -37.15 -15.63 -15.43
C PHE A 24 -35.91 -15.63 -16.35
N GLN A 25 -36.02 -16.19 -17.55
CA GLN A 25 -34.88 -16.38 -18.45
C GLN A 25 -34.41 -15.08 -19.11
N LYS A 26 -35.35 -14.23 -19.55
CA LYS A 26 -35.01 -12.98 -20.25
C LYS A 26 -34.96 -11.76 -19.35
N GLY A 27 -35.74 -11.73 -18.27
CA GLY A 27 -35.74 -10.62 -17.31
C GLY A 27 -34.75 -10.86 -16.18
N LEU A 28 -35.05 -11.86 -15.35
CA LEU A 28 -34.36 -12.03 -14.07
C LEU A 28 -32.90 -12.46 -14.22
N LEU A 29 -32.61 -13.48 -15.04
CA LEU A 29 -31.23 -13.95 -15.25
C LEU A 29 -30.34 -12.89 -15.90
N LEU A 30 -30.89 -12.12 -16.84
CA LEU A 30 -30.14 -11.06 -17.54
C LEU A 30 -29.87 -9.86 -16.62
N GLY A 31 -30.84 -9.50 -15.76
CA GLY A 31 -30.67 -8.51 -14.69
C GLY A 31 -29.65 -8.96 -13.64
N MET A 32 -29.72 -10.22 -13.22
CA MET A 32 -28.77 -10.79 -12.25
C MET A 32 -27.36 -10.97 -12.81
N TYR A 33 -27.19 -11.06 -14.12
CA TYR A 33 -25.87 -11.11 -14.75
C TYR A 33 -25.29 -9.71 -14.98
N SER A 34 -26.12 -8.76 -15.44
CA SER A 34 -25.69 -7.39 -15.71
C SER A 34 -25.35 -6.61 -14.44
N ALA A 35 -26.07 -6.81 -13.34
CA ALA A 35 -25.81 -6.12 -12.08
C ALA A 35 -24.39 -6.37 -11.52
N PRO A 36 -23.92 -7.62 -11.28
CA PRO A 36 -22.58 -7.87 -10.78
C PRO A 36 -21.49 -7.49 -11.79
N LEU A 37 -21.78 -7.56 -13.09
CA LEU A 37 -20.84 -7.17 -14.15
C LEU A 37 -20.66 -5.65 -14.19
N LEU A 38 -21.76 -4.90 -14.03
CA LEU A 38 -21.74 -3.46 -13.85
C LEU A 38 -21.03 -3.08 -12.54
N THR A 39 -21.30 -3.80 -11.45
CA THR A 39 -20.58 -3.61 -10.18
C THR A 39 -19.09 -3.89 -10.37
N ALA A 40 -18.68 -4.94 -11.07
CA ALA A 40 -17.27 -5.22 -11.33
C ALA A 40 -16.59 -4.15 -12.21
N LEU A 41 -17.33 -3.52 -13.12
CA LEU A 41 -16.84 -2.42 -13.95
C LEU A 41 -16.77 -1.08 -13.21
N LEU A 42 -17.69 -0.84 -12.28
CA LEU A 42 -17.78 0.41 -11.53
C LEU A 42 -16.99 0.39 -10.23
N THR A 43 -16.79 -0.79 -9.63
CA THR A 43 -16.03 -0.92 -8.39
C THR A 43 -14.56 -0.75 -8.73
N PRO A 44 -13.89 0.30 -8.22
CA PRO A 44 -12.45 0.42 -8.39
C PRO A 44 -11.82 -0.83 -7.77
N VAL A 45 -11.05 -1.56 -8.57
CA VAL A 45 -10.26 -2.67 -8.04
C VAL A 45 -9.25 -2.05 -7.10
N ASP A 46 -9.26 -2.48 -5.84
CA ASP A 46 -8.25 -2.14 -4.85
C ASP A 46 -6.93 -2.80 -5.31
N ASN A 47 -6.26 -2.13 -6.24
CA ASN A 47 -5.08 -2.60 -6.94
C ASN A 47 -3.80 -2.38 -6.13
N ALA A 48 -3.90 -1.91 -4.87
CA ALA A 48 -2.73 -1.77 -4.01
C ALA A 48 -2.09 -3.17 -3.83
N PRO A 49 -0.95 -3.45 -4.51
CA PRO A 49 -0.34 -4.77 -4.45
C PRO A 49 0.40 -4.97 -3.12
N ILE A 50 0.60 -3.89 -2.37
CA ILE A 50 1.34 -3.84 -1.12
C ILE A 50 0.38 -3.29 -0.06
N LYS A 51 0.00 -4.15 0.90
CA LYS A 51 -0.83 -3.77 2.05
C LYS A 51 -0.04 -3.84 3.34
N SER A 52 0.96 -4.71 3.38
CA SER A 52 1.87 -4.88 4.51
C SER A 52 3.32 -4.90 4.04
N GLN A 53 4.23 -4.64 4.98
CA GLN A 53 5.66 -4.74 4.70
C GLN A 53 6.09 -6.16 4.32
N SER A 54 5.40 -7.20 4.82
CA SER A 54 5.63 -8.59 4.40
C SER A 54 5.27 -8.82 2.93
N ASP A 55 4.23 -8.16 2.39
CA ASP A 55 3.90 -8.22 0.97
C ASP A 55 4.99 -7.57 0.12
N ALA A 56 5.50 -6.42 0.56
CA ALA A 56 6.61 -5.74 -0.09
C ALA A 56 7.86 -6.63 -0.16
N VAL A 57 8.24 -7.27 0.94
CA VAL A 57 9.37 -8.22 0.98
C VAL A 57 9.17 -9.36 -0.02
N ASN A 58 7.97 -9.94 -0.09
CA ASN A 58 7.67 -11.03 -1.02
C ASN A 58 7.79 -10.59 -2.48
N LEU A 59 7.31 -9.39 -2.81
CA LEU A 59 7.40 -8.78 -4.15
C LEU A 59 8.84 -8.40 -4.53
N ILE A 60 9.67 -8.01 -3.57
CA ILE A 60 11.10 -7.78 -3.79
C ILE A 60 11.81 -9.11 -4.00
N LYS A 61 11.45 -10.15 -3.23
CA LYS A 61 12.01 -11.50 -3.32
C LYS A 61 11.67 -12.20 -4.63
N SER A 62 10.47 -11.98 -5.18
CA SER A 62 10.09 -12.49 -6.51
C SER A 62 10.80 -11.75 -7.65
N GLY A 63 11.34 -10.55 -7.38
CA GLY A 63 11.96 -9.69 -8.38
C GLY A 63 10.98 -8.81 -9.15
N ASP A 64 9.69 -8.82 -8.77
CA ASP A 64 8.65 -8.00 -9.41
C ASP A 64 8.83 -6.52 -9.08
N TYR A 65 9.40 -6.22 -7.91
CA TYR A 65 9.69 -4.86 -7.45
C TYR A 65 11.15 -4.71 -7.03
N LYS A 66 11.72 -3.53 -7.25
CA LYS A 66 13.05 -3.16 -6.75
C LYS A 66 12.95 -2.21 -5.57
N LEU A 67 13.83 -2.40 -4.60
CA LEU A 67 13.90 -1.56 -3.41
C LEU A 67 14.87 -0.39 -3.65
N ILE A 68 14.42 0.83 -3.40
CA ILE A 68 15.21 2.05 -3.47
C ILE A 68 15.57 2.48 -2.05
N SER A 69 16.86 2.72 -1.80
CA SER A 69 17.35 3.23 -0.51
C SER A 69 17.07 4.73 -0.35
N ASP A 70 17.02 5.21 0.88
CA ASP A 70 17.00 6.62 1.23
C ASP A 70 18.33 7.32 0.90
N GLU A 71 18.30 8.65 0.71
CA GLU A 71 19.50 9.45 0.43
C GLU A 71 20.53 9.44 1.56
N SER A 72 20.07 9.42 2.82
CA SER A 72 20.95 9.50 3.99
C SER A 72 21.68 8.18 4.27
N ARG A 73 21.32 7.11 3.54
CA ARG A 73 21.84 5.75 3.63
C ARG A 73 21.63 5.10 4.99
N TRP A 74 20.76 5.65 5.83
CA TRP A 74 20.47 5.05 7.14
C TRP A 74 19.85 3.67 6.92
N PHE A 75 18.95 3.56 5.93
CA PHE A 75 18.22 2.33 5.67
C PHE A 75 19.14 1.28 5.07
N ALA A 76 20.00 1.67 4.13
CA ALA A 76 21.03 0.78 3.58
C ALA A 76 21.99 0.25 4.67
N GLN A 77 22.32 1.08 5.66
CA GLN A 77 23.15 0.65 6.80
C GLN A 77 22.41 -0.32 7.73
N GLU A 78 21.16 -0.03 8.10
CA GLU A 78 20.34 -0.93 8.92
C GLU A 78 20.11 -2.26 8.19
N MET A 79 19.85 -2.22 6.89
CA MET A 79 19.77 -3.41 6.06
C MET A 79 21.03 -4.27 6.13
N ALA A 80 22.22 -3.68 6.25
CA ALA A 80 23.48 -4.41 6.32
C ALA A 80 23.78 -4.99 7.73
N PHE A 81 23.40 -4.29 8.80
CA PHE A 81 23.89 -4.57 10.15
C PHE A 81 22.82 -4.96 11.17
N SER A 82 21.55 -4.61 10.93
CA SER A 82 20.47 -4.90 11.88
C SER A 82 20.20 -6.40 11.98
N SER A 83 19.77 -6.82 13.17
CA SER A 83 19.29 -8.18 13.46
C SER A 83 17.77 -8.23 13.63
N GLU A 84 17.05 -7.14 13.31
CA GLU A 84 15.60 -7.19 13.28
C GLU A 84 15.15 -8.05 12.10
N LYS A 85 14.13 -8.89 12.34
CA LYS A 85 13.62 -9.86 11.37
C LYS A 85 13.30 -9.23 10.00
N LEU A 86 12.72 -8.02 9.99
CA LEU A 86 12.40 -7.31 8.75
C LEU A 86 13.65 -7.04 7.89
N PHE A 87 14.73 -6.52 8.49
CA PHE A 87 15.96 -6.23 7.77
C PHE A 87 16.69 -7.51 7.33
N GLU A 88 16.59 -8.59 8.10
CA GLU A 88 17.11 -9.90 7.70
C GLU A 88 16.38 -10.44 6.45
N GLU A 89 15.04 -10.34 6.44
CA GLU A 89 14.21 -10.76 5.30
C GLU A 89 14.46 -9.90 4.06
N LEU A 90 14.54 -8.57 4.23
CA LEU A 90 14.90 -7.65 3.15
C LEU A 90 16.29 -7.93 2.61
N ARG A 91 17.29 -8.17 3.48
CA ARG A 91 18.65 -8.51 3.07
C ARG A 91 18.68 -9.80 2.26
N GLU A 92 17.86 -10.79 2.62
CA GLU A 92 17.72 -12.01 1.83
C GLU A 92 17.05 -11.75 0.48
N ALA A 93 15.97 -10.96 0.47
CA ALA A 93 15.24 -10.59 -0.74
C ALA A 93 16.13 -9.82 -1.73
N THR A 94 17.02 -8.96 -1.24
CA THR A 94 17.89 -8.14 -2.08
C THR A 94 19.18 -8.85 -2.53
N LYS A 95 19.42 -10.11 -2.15
CA LYS A 95 20.63 -10.86 -2.60
C LYS A 95 20.70 -11.00 -4.12
N ASN A 96 19.56 -11.32 -4.74
CA ASN A 96 19.44 -11.52 -6.19
C ASN A 96 18.76 -10.33 -6.89
N ASN A 97 18.31 -9.33 -6.11
CA ASN A 97 17.61 -8.15 -6.57
C ASN A 97 18.17 -6.92 -5.83
N PRO A 98 19.33 -6.39 -6.26
CA PRO A 98 20.08 -5.41 -5.48
C PRO A 98 19.32 -4.10 -5.32
N LEU A 99 19.57 -3.43 -4.19
CA LEU A 99 19.07 -2.09 -3.91
C LEU A 99 19.49 -1.08 -4.99
N ILE A 100 18.60 -0.14 -5.26
CA ILE A 100 18.89 1.04 -6.07
C ILE A 100 19.20 2.20 -5.14
N ASP A 101 20.38 2.79 -5.28
CA ASP A 101 20.72 4.04 -4.61
C ASP A 101 20.28 5.22 -5.50
N PRO A 102 19.30 6.04 -5.06
CA PRO A 102 18.87 7.17 -5.85
C PRO A 102 19.87 8.33 -5.74
N VAL A 103 19.92 9.18 -6.78
CA VAL A 103 20.71 10.42 -6.78
C VAL A 103 20.05 11.49 -5.92
N SER A 104 18.71 11.52 -5.91
CA SER A 104 17.91 12.37 -5.04
C SER A 104 16.53 11.75 -4.75
N TYR A 105 15.80 12.29 -3.79
CA TYR A 105 14.46 11.87 -3.45
C TYR A 105 13.48 12.10 -4.61
N GLN A 106 13.65 13.16 -5.40
CA GLN A 106 12.85 13.33 -6.63
C GLN A 106 13.12 12.21 -7.62
N HIS A 107 14.39 11.83 -7.80
CA HIS A 107 14.72 10.70 -8.67
C HIS A 107 14.12 9.39 -8.14
N ALA A 108 14.09 9.18 -6.83
CA ALA A 108 13.40 8.04 -6.23
C ALA A 108 11.89 8.06 -6.52
N LEU A 109 11.23 9.21 -6.35
CA LEU A 109 9.81 9.36 -6.65
C LEU A 109 9.50 9.18 -8.14
N ASP A 110 10.38 9.61 -9.03
CA ASP A 110 10.24 9.40 -10.48
C ASP A 110 10.34 7.91 -10.83
N LEU A 111 11.26 7.16 -10.18
CA LEU A 111 11.37 5.71 -10.33
C LEU A 111 10.14 4.98 -9.80
N VAL A 112 9.59 5.43 -8.66
CA VAL A 112 8.31 4.90 -8.15
C VAL A 112 7.18 5.19 -9.14
N GLY A 113 7.13 6.40 -9.71
CA GLY A 113 6.12 6.80 -10.70
C GLY A 113 6.18 6.02 -12.01
N GLN A 114 7.35 5.47 -12.38
CA GLN A 114 7.51 4.57 -13.53
C GLN A 114 6.96 3.15 -13.25
N GLY A 115 6.71 2.82 -11.98
CA GLY A 115 6.26 1.50 -11.53
C GLY A 115 7.41 0.51 -11.31
N GLY A 116 7.11 -0.58 -10.60
CA GLY A 116 8.09 -1.65 -10.32
C GLY A 116 9.17 -1.28 -9.31
N ASN A 117 9.02 -0.17 -8.57
CA ASN A 117 9.96 0.24 -7.53
C ASN A 117 9.22 0.59 -6.24
N ILE A 118 9.85 0.29 -5.11
CA ILE A 118 9.40 0.63 -3.76
C ILE A 118 10.49 1.51 -3.15
N TYR A 119 10.12 2.70 -2.70
CA TYR A 119 11.04 3.63 -2.06
C TYR A 119 10.80 3.63 -0.56
N GLN A 120 11.85 3.33 0.22
CA GLN A 120 11.80 3.49 1.67
C GLN A 120 12.20 4.92 2.03
N ALA A 121 11.27 5.65 2.65
CA ALA A 121 11.49 7.00 3.17
C ALA A 121 11.19 7.05 4.67
N GLN A 122 11.71 8.04 5.37
CA GLN A 122 11.22 8.37 6.71
C GLN A 122 9.90 9.14 6.61
N THR A 123 9.02 8.99 7.60
CA THR A 123 7.70 9.62 7.59
C THR A 123 7.75 11.15 7.54
N ASP A 124 8.81 11.75 8.11
CA ASP A 124 9.06 13.18 8.17
C ASP A 124 9.91 13.73 7.00
N GLU A 125 10.29 12.90 6.04
CA GLU A 125 11.00 13.34 4.85
C GLU A 125 10.07 14.05 3.85
N ALA A 126 10.62 15.04 3.14
CA ALA A 126 9.93 15.77 2.07
C ALA A 126 9.36 14.83 0.99
N ALA A 127 10.02 13.68 0.78
CA ALA A 127 9.58 12.67 -0.16
C ALA A 127 8.22 12.07 0.20
N THR A 128 7.95 11.85 1.49
CA THR A 128 6.67 11.30 1.98
C THR A 128 5.54 12.30 1.75
N THR A 129 5.78 13.58 2.05
CA THR A 129 4.80 14.66 1.79
C THR A 129 4.54 14.83 0.29
N GLU A 130 5.58 14.79 -0.54
CA GLU A 130 5.42 14.90 -2.00
C GLU A 130 4.71 13.68 -2.59
N ALA A 131 5.04 12.46 -2.12
CA ALA A 131 4.39 11.22 -2.52
C ALA A 131 2.90 11.23 -2.18
N ALA A 132 2.52 11.72 -0.99
CA ALA A 132 1.12 11.86 -0.59
C ALA A 132 0.33 12.82 -1.49
N GLY A 133 1.00 13.76 -2.16
CA GLY A 133 0.40 14.66 -3.14
C GLY A 133 0.26 14.07 -4.55
N LYS A 134 0.91 12.95 -4.85
CA LYS A 134 0.86 12.32 -6.19
C LYS A 134 -0.30 11.35 -6.30
N CYS A 135 -1.03 11.42 -7.42
CA CYS A 135 -2.02 10.39 -7.76
C CYS A 135 -1.30 9.07 -8.09
N TYR A 136 -1.89 7.93 -7.70
CA TYR A 136 -1.37 6.58 -7.97
C TYR A 136 -0.05 6.20 -7.26
N THR A 137 0.36 6.96 -6.26
CA THR A 137 1.40 6.56 -5.31
C THR A 137 0.73 6.06 -4.03
N PHE A 138 1.13 4.88 -3.56
CA PHE A 138 0.64 4.32 -2.30
C PHE A 138 1.71 4.51 -1.24
N VAL A 139 1.35 5.18 -0.16
CA VAL A 139 2.19 5.31 1.04
C VAL A 139 1.60 4.39 2.10
N TYR A 140 2.43 3.51 2.66
CA TYR A 140 2.05 2.63 3.75
C TYR A 140 3.15 2.67 4.82
N SER A 141 2.76 2.51 6.07
CA SER A 141 3.67 2.48 7.22
C SER A 141 3.42 1.29 8.15
N GLU A 142 2.50 0.40 7.76
CA GLU A 142 2.11 -0.75 8.57
C GLU A 142 3.23 -1.80 8.57
N GLY A 143 3.75 -2.09 9.77
CA GLY A 143 4.83 -3.05 9.98
C GLY A 143 6.25 -2.46 9.94
N ASP A 144 6.38 -1.14 9.71
CA ASP A 144 7.67 -0.48 9.75
C ASP A 144 8.15 -0.24 11.20
N PRO A 145 9.47 -0.35 11.45
CA PRO A 145 10.03 -0.17 12.78
C PRO A 145 9.92 1.29 13.21
N PHE A 146 9.43 1.52 14.43
CA PHE A 146 9.42 2.86 15.01
C PHE A 146 10.85 3.31 15.33
N ARG A 147 11.24 4.48 14.84
CA ARG A 147 12.52 5.11 15.17
C ARG A 147 12.27 6.44 15.87
N SER A 148 12.98 6.65 16.98
CA SER A 148 12.92 7.88 17.76
C SER A 148 13.92 8.91 17.25
N ALA A 149 13.49 10.17 17.21
CA ALA A 149 14.39 11.30 17.01
C ALA A 149 15.06 11.69 18.34
N HIS A 150 16.34 12.07 18.28
CA HIS A 150 17.12 12.45 19.46
C HIS A 150 17.88 13.75 19.23
N PHE A 151 17.93 14.59 20.25
CA PHE A 151 18.83 15.75 20.27
C PHE A 151 20.27 15.29 20.52
N LEU A 152 21.18 15.69 19.64
CA LEU A 152 22.60 15.45 19.81
C LEU A 152 23.20 16.54 20.70
N ILE A 153 23.67 16.13 21.88
CA ILE A 153 24.31 17.04 22.84
C ILE A 153 25.74 16.58 23.07
N ARG A 154 26.65 17.53 23.29
CA ARG A 154 28.02 17.24 23.69
C ARG A 154 28.05 16.32 24.91
N LYS A 155 28.91 15.29 24.86
CA LYS A 155 29.15 14.37 25.97
C LYS A 155 29.46 15.14 27.26
N ASN A 156 28.83 14.74 28.37
CA ASN A 156 28.91 15.38 29.68
C ASN A 156 28.32 16.81 29.77
N SER A 157 27.41 17.17 28.86
CA SER A 157 26.66 18.42 29.01
C SER A 157 25.77 18.38 30.26
N SER A 158 25.83 19.44 31.07
CA SER A 158 24.96 19.62 32.23
C SER A 158 23.48 19.76 31.84
N TRP A 159 23.20 20.14 30.59
CA TRP A 159 21.85 20.38 30.10
C TRP A 159 21.09 19.10 29.76
N LEU A 160 21.76 17.94 29.71
CA LEU A 160 21.11 16.69 29.30
C LEU A 160 19.93 16.33 30.23
N ALA A 161 20.12 16.49 31.54
CA ALA A 161 19.07 16.18 32.52
C ALA A 161 17.89 17.15 32.41
N ASP A 162 18.17 18.45 32.25
CA ASP A 162 17.13 19.47 32.10
C ASP A 162 16.37 19.29 30.79
N LEU A 163 17.06 19.02 29.68
CA LEU A 163 16.43 18.79 28.38
C LEU A 163 15.51 17.56 28.40
N ASN A 164 15.99 16.44 28.93
CA ASN A 164 15.18 15.22 29.03
C ASN A 164 13.92 15.46 29.89
N ARG A 165 14.06 16.20 31.00
CA ARG A 165 12.91 16.55 31.85
C ARG A 165 11.90 17.41 31.10
N GLU A 166 12.35 18.43 30.36
CA GLU A 166 11.45 19.30 29.60
C GLU A 166 10.80 18.57 28.41
N ILE A 167 11.50 17.66 27.75
CA ILE A 167 10.92 16.80 26.69
C ILE A 167 9.77 15.97 27.27
N MET A 168 10.01 15.29 28.40
CA MET A 168 8.97 14.47 29.03
C MET A 168 7.78 15.30 29.51
N ARG A 169 8.04 16.50 30.04
CA ARG A 169 6.99 17.42 30.48
C ARG A 169 6.11 17.91 29.33
N ASN A 170 6.69 18.11 28.15
CA ASN A 170 6.00 18.63 26.97
C ASN A 170 5.60 17.55 25.97
N TYR A 171 5.73 16.26 26.33
CA TYR A 171 5.52 15.15 25.41
C TYR A 171 4.16 15.19 24.69
N ALA A 172 3.08 15.49 25.42
CA ALA A 172 1.74 15.60 24.83
C ALA A 172 1.62 16.75 23.81
N ALA A 173 2.30 17.88 24.06
CA ALA A 173 2.32 19.00 23.12
C ALA A 173 3.14 18.67 21.86
N ILE A 174 4.26 17.96 22.04
CA ILE A 174 5.09 17.46 20.93
C ILE A 174 4.25 16.51 20.05
N GLU A 175 3.52 15.57 20.66
CA GLU A 175 2.64 14.65 19.94
C GLU A 175 1.53 15.39 19.17
N GLN A 176 0.88 16.38 19.80
CA GLN A 176 -0.15 17.20 19.12
C GLN A 176 0.42 18.00 17.95
N ILE A 177 1.63 18.54 18.08
CA ILE A 177 2.30 19.26 17.00
C ILE A 177 2.61 18.28 15.87
N TYR A 178 3.15 17.10 16.18
CA TYR A 178 3.44 16.06 15.18
C TYR A 178 2.18 15.71 14.39
N LYS A 179 1.08 15.39 15.08
CA LYS A 179 -0.22 15.08 14.45
C LYS A 179 -0.77 16.20 13.60
N ARG A 180 -0.47 17.47 13.93
CA ARG A 180 -0.97 18.61 13.17
C ARG A 180 -0.25 18.82 11.84
N TYR A 181 1.02 18.43 11.75
CA TYR A 181 1.87 18.70 10.59
C TYR A 181 2.13 17.47 9.71
N PHE A 182 1.96 16.26 10.26
CA PHE A 182 2.32 15.01 9.58
C PHE A 182 1.17 13.98 9.49
N GLU A 183 0.04 14.18 10.18
CA GLU A 183 -1.20 13.38 10.06
C GLU A 183 -2.36 14.26 9.54
#